data_AF-A0A833QNZ5-F1
#
_entry.id   AF-A0A833QNZ5-F1
#
_cell.length_a   1.000
_cell.length_b   1.000
_cell.length_c   1.000
_cell.angle_alpha   90.00
_cell.angle_beta   90.00
_cell.angle_gamma   90.00
#
_symmetry.space_group_name_H-M   'P 1'
#
loop_
_entity.id
_entity.type
_entity.pdbx_description
1 polymer ?
#
loop_
_entity_poly.entity_id
_entity_poly.type
_entity_poly.pdbx_seq_one_letter_code
_entity_poly.pdbx_strand_id
1 'polypeptide(L)'
;MAFDKDGKELSMDEKVQRALECPCVANLRSGPCGTHFTDAFSCFLRSTSEEKGSDCVSPFIALQNCIKANPDAFSKDVLEEEPDKEEIIVSERYIKAPTWARETPPPKSKI
;
A
#
# COMPACT_ATOMS: atom_id res chain seq x y z
N MET A 1 3.90 -16.72 -12.43
CA MET A 1 3.62 -16.12 -13.75
C MET A 1 2.11 -15.94 -13.88
N ALA A 2 1.66 -14.82 -14.45
CA ALA A 2 0.23 -14.59 -14.69
C ALA A 2 -0.05 -14.82 -16.18
N PHE A 3 -1.09 -15.59 -16.46
CA PHE A 3 -1.48 -15.97 -17.81
C PHE A 3 -2.86 -15.39 -18.14
N ASP A 4 -3.05 -15.05 -19.40
CA ASP A 4 -4.35 -14.71 -19.96
C ASP A 4 -5.28 -15.93 -20.08
N LYS A 5 -6.56 -15.67 -20.37
CA LYS A 5 -7.54 -16.72 -20.67
C LYS A 5 -7.11 -17.64 -21.81
N ASP A 6 -6.28 -17.13 -22.72
CA ASP A 6 -5.73 -17.85 -23.87
C ASP A 6 -4.37 -18.51 -23.57
N GLY A 7 -3.91 -18.52 -22.31
CA GLY A 7 -2.66 -19.15 -21.91
C GLY A 7 -1.39 -18.37 -22.26
N LYS A 8 -1.51 -17.14 -22.75
CA LYS A 8 -0.39 -16.25 -23.04
C LYS A 8 0.18 -15.66 -21.75
N GLU A 9 1.51 -15.50 -21.67
CA GLU A 9 2.14 -14.77 -20.57
C GLU A 9 1.83 -13.27 -20.68
N LEU A 10 1.25 -12.72 -19.61
CA LEU A 10 0.92 -11.31 -19.51
C LEU A 10 2.18 -10.44 -19.37
N SER A 11 2.26 -9.36 -20.13
CA SER A 11 3.24 -8.29 -19.91
C SER A 11 3.03 -7.64 -18.54
N MET A 12 4.07 -6.94 -18.04
CA MET A 12 3.94 -6.24 -16.76
C MET A 12 2.85 -5.16 -16.82
N ASP A 13 2.71 -4.48 -17.96
CA ASP A 13 1.64 -3.50 -18.21
C ASP A 13 0.24 -4.11 -18.09
N GLU A 14 0.02 -5.27 -18.69
CA GLU A 14 -1.28 -5.95 -18.63
C GLU A 14 -1.57 -6.46 -17.20
N LYS A 15 -0.56 -6.91 -16.46
CA LYS A 15 -0.69 -7.28 -15.04
C LYS A 15 -1.07 -6.09 -14.17
N VAL A 16 -0.43 -4.93 -14.40
CA VAL A 16 -0.75 -3.67 -13.71
C VAL A 16 -2.19 -3.27 -14.00
N GLN A 17 -2.60 -3.28 -15.26
CA GLN A 17 -3.95 -2.91 -15.66
C GLN A 17 -5.00 -3.82 -15.01
N ARG A 18 -4.80 -5.15 -15.10
CA ARG A 18 -5.70 -6.12 -14.48
C ARG A 18 -5.77 -5.96 -12.96
N ALA A 19 -4.67 -5.62 -12.31
CA ALA A 19 -4.65 -5.38 -10.87
C ALA A 19 -5.43 -4.10 -10.49
N LEU A 20 -5.32 -3.04 -11.29
CA LEU A 20 -6.07 -1.78 -11.12
C LEU A 20 -7.58 -1.94 -11.40
N GLU A 21 -7.96 -2.89 -12.25
CA GLU A 21 -9.36 -3.22 -12.56
C GLU A 21 -10.03 -4.11 -11.51
N CYS A 22 -9.27 -4.66 -10.56
CA CYS A 22 -9.81 -5.52 -9.53
C CYS A 22 -10.78 -4.73 -8.61
N PRO A 23 -12.01 -5.21 -8.36
CA PRO A 23 -12.98 -4.50 -7.54
C PRO A 23 -12.47 -4.22 -6.11
N CYS A 24 -11.52 -5.02 -5.61
CA CYS A 24 -10.89 -4.81 -4.30
C CYS A 24 -10.17 -3.46 -4.18
N VAL A 25 -9.63 -2.92 -5.27
CA VAL A 25 -8.90 -1.63 -5.28
C VAL A 25 -9.71 -0.51 -5.92
N ALA A 26 -10.94 -0.78 -6.36
CA ALA A 26 -11.77 0.20 -7.07
C ALA A 26 -12.07 1.44 -6.22
N ASN A 27 -12.30 1.27 -4.92
CA ASN A 27 -12.56 2.38 -3.99
C ASN A 27 -11.33 3.28 -3.81
N LEU A 28 -10.14 2.67 -3.69
CA LEU A 28 -8.87 3.40 -3.58
C LEU A 28 -8.57 4.20 -4.86
N ARG A 29 -8.84 3.62 -6.03
CA ARG A 29 -8.65 4.27 -7.34
C ARG A 29 -9.65 5.37 -7.65
N SER A 30 -10.90 5.24 -7.19
CA SER A 30 -11.98 6.19 -7.51
C SER A 30 -12.09 7.31 -6.48
N GLY A 31 -11.38 7.21 -5.35
CA GLY A 31 -11.35 8.22 -4.30
C GLY A 31 -10.47 9.44 -4.63
N PRO A 32 -10.42 10.44 -3.74
CA PRO A 32 -9.71 11.70 -3.97
C PRO A 32 -8.19 11.55 -4.11
N CYS A 33 -7.60 10.47 -3.60
CA CYS A 33 -6.18 10.15 -3.77
C CYS A 33 -5.91 9.08 -4.84
N GLY A 34 -6.91 8.78 -5.68
CA GLY A 34 -6.85 7.66 -6.63
C GLY A 34 -5.74 7.75 -7.66
N THR A 35 -5.34 8.97 -8.04
CA THR A 35 -4.20 9.22 -8.93
C THR A 35 -2.89 8.79 -8.27
N HIS A 36 -2.62 9.28 -7.07
CA HIS A 36 -1.43 8.89 -6.29
C HIS A 36 -1.42 7.39 -5.98
N PHE A 37 -2.59 6.78 -5.73
CA PHE A 37 -2.70 5.34 -5.53
C PHE A 37 -2.31 4.57 -6.79
N THR A 38 -2.83 4.97 -7.94
CA THR A 38 -2.54 4.33 -9.23
C THR A 38 -1.05 4.42 -9.58
N ASP A 39 -0.43 5.57 -9.35
CA ASP A 39 0.99 5.80 -9.61
C ASP A 39 1.89 4.95 -8.68
N ALA A 40 1.61 4.96 -7.38
CA ALA A 40 2.37 4.17 -6.41
C ALA A 40 2.22 2.67 -6.65
N PHE A 41 0.99 2.21 -6.88
CA PHE A 41 0.68 0.80 -7.08
C PHE A 41 1.24 0.26 -8.41
N SER A 42 1.14 1.04 -9.49
CA SER A 42 1.73 0.67 -10.78
C SER A 42 3.26 0.63 -10.71
N CYS A 43 3.90 1.58 -10.01
CA CYS A 43 5.34 1.55 -9.78
C CYS A 43 5.75 0.30 -9.00
N PHE A 44 5.06 -0.03 -7.90
CA PHE A 44 5.33 -1.20 -7.09
C PHE A 44 5.28 -2.52 -7.89
N LEU A 45 4.27 -2.68 -8.75
CA LEU A 45 4.13 -3.87 -9.60
C LEU A 45 5.21 -3.97 -10.68
N ARG A 46 5.77 -2.84 -11.13
CA ARG A 46 6.85 -2.79 -12.12
C ARG A 46 8.24 -2.94 -11.50
N SER A 47 8.41 -2.53 -10.25
CA SER A 47 9.70 -2.55 -9.55
C SER A 47 10.35 -3.92 -9.67
N THR A 48 11.58 -3.95 -10.17
CA THR A 48 12.44 -5.15 -10.20
C THR A 48 13.47 -5.16 -9.09
N SER A 49 13.46 -4.16 -8.21
CA SER A 49 14.36 -4.05 -7.06
C SER A 49 14.26 -5.26 -6.12
N GLU A 50 15.38 -5.57 -5.46
CA GLU A 50 15.48 -6.70 -4.50
C GLU A 50 14.43 -6.57 -3.40
N GLU A 51 14.32 -5.37 -2.84
CA GLU A 51 13.16 -4.97 -2.06
C GLU A 51 12.14 -4.29 -2.97
N LYS A 52 11.03 -4.96 -3.25
CA LYS A 52 9.98 -4.46 -4.14
C LYS A 52 9.49 -3.08 -3.71
N GLY A 53 9.52 -2.12 -4.63
CA GLY A 53 9.02 -0.77 -4.43
C GLY A 53 9.98 0.17 -3.69
N SER A 54 11.21 -0.27 -3.38
CA SER A 54 12.25 0.61 -2.83
C SER A 54 12.63 1.76 -3.77
N ASP A 55 12.49 1.58 -5.09
CA ASP A 55 12.62 2.60 -6.12
C ASP A 55 11.36 3.48 -6.29
N CYS A 56 10.26 3.13 -5.64
CA CYS A 56 8.94 3.76 -5.79
C CYS A 56 8.52 4.60 -4.58
N VAL A 57 9.45 4.92 -3.67
CA VAL A 57 9.14 5.60 -2.40
C VAL A 57 8.44 6.94 -2.63
N SER A 58 8.87 7.73 -3.60
CA SER A 58 8.29 9.06 -3.86
C SER A 58 6.78 9.02 -4.17
N PRO A 59 6.29 8.17 -5.11
CA PRO A 59 4.86 7.93 -5.31
C PRO A 59 4.09 7.54 -4.03
N PHE A 60 4.66 6.67 -3.19
CA PHE A 60 4.02 6.27 -1.93
C PHE A 60 3.94 7.41 -0.92
N ILE A 61 4.96 8.27 -0.84
CA ILE A 61 4.91 9.47 0.00
C ILE A 61 3.82 10.44 -0.49
N ALA A 62 3.68 10.64 -1.80
CA ALA A 62 2.60 11.46 -2.35
C ALA A 62 1.20 10.92 -1.99
N LEU A 63 1.02 9.60 -2.08
CA LEU A 63 -0.20 8.94 -1.64
C LEU A 63 -0.46 9.15 -0.14
N GLN A 64 0.56 8.92 0.71
CA GLN A 64 0.43 9.12 2.15
C GLN A 64 0.05 10.56 2.49
N ASN A 65 0.68 11.55 1.84
CA ASN A 65 0.38 12.96 2.05
C ASN A 65 -1.07 13.30 1.65
N CYS A 66 -1.56 12.71 0.55
CA CYS A 66 -2.94 12.89 0.14
C CYS A 66 -3.92 12.28 1.15
N ILE A 67 -3.65 11.06 1.64
CA ILE A 67 -4.49 10.39 2.65
C ILE A 67 -4.56 11.24 3.93
N LYS A 68 -3.41 11.72 4.41
CA LYS A 68 -3.33 12.60 5.59
C LYS A 68 -4.12 13.90 5.42
N ALA A 69 -4.15 14.45 4.20
CA ALA A 69 -4.93 15.65 3.89
C ALA A 69 -6.44 15.38 3.73
N ASN A 70 -6.85 14.12 3.57
CA ASN A 70 -8.24 13.73 3.33
C ASN A 70 -8.70 12.63 4.31
N PRO A 71 -8.76 12.91 5.62
CA PRO A 71 -9.13 11.93 6.64
C PRO A 71 -10.61 11.49 6.58
N ASP A 72 -11.47 12.19 5.84
CA ASP A 72 -12.87 11.78 5.68
C ASP A 72 -13.09 10.89 4.43
N ALA A 73 -12.06 10.76 3.58
CA ALA A 73 -12.14 10.07 2.31
C ALA A 73 -11.83 8.57 2.39
N PHE A 74 -11.25 8.13 3.50
CA PHE A 74 -10.98 6.73 3.78
C PHE A 74 -11.79 6.33 5.00
N SER A 75 -12.30 5.10 5.01
CA SER A 75 -13.02 4.59 6.19
C SER A 75 -12.16 4.73 7.44
N LYS A 76 -12.78 4.98 8.59
CA LYS A 76 -12.07 5.02 9.88
C LYS A 76 -11.26 3.74 10.13
N ASP A 77 -11.70 2.60 9.60
CA ASP A 77 -10.92 1.34 9.60
C ASP A 77 -9.53 1.42 8.95
N VAL A 78 -9.29 2.42 8.08
CA VAL A 78 -8.02 2.67 7.38
C VAL A 78 -7.22 3.80 8.05
N LEU A 79 -7.88 4.67 8.80
CA LEU A 79 -7.33 5.92 9.34
C LEU A 79 -7.26 5.98 10.87
N GLU A 80 -7.87 5.05 11.58
CA GLU A 80 -7.70 4.89 13.02
C GLU A 80 -6.25 4.49 13.29
N GLU A 81 -5.40 5.52 13.41
CA GLU A 81 -4.27 5.48 14.33
C GLU A 81 -4.89 5.25 15.72
N GLU A 82 -4.87 4.00 16.18
CA GLU A 82 -5.32 3.68 17.53
C GLU A 82 -4.59 4.59 18.53
N PRO A 83 -5.31 5.37 19.34
CA PRO A 83 -4.70 6.12 20.43
C PRO A 83 -4.21 5.10 21.45
N ASP A 84 -2.89 4.87 21.48
CA ASP A 84 -2.11 4.30 22.59
C ASP A 84 -2.99 3.59 23.64
N LYS A 85 -3.49 2.39 23.28
CA LYS A 85 -4.12 1.42 24.19
C LYS A 85 -4.21 0.08 23.49
N GLU A 86 -3.40 -0.83 24.00
CA GLU A 86 -3.48 -2.28 23.88
C GLU A 86 -4.82 -2.83 23.34
N GLU A 87 -4.70 -3.76 22.39
CA GLU A 87 -5.71 -4.71 21.86
C GLU A 87 -6.39 -4.36 20.52
N ILE A 88 -5.58 -4.36 19.46
CA ILE A 88 -6.02 -4.67 18.08
C ILE A 88 -6.66 -6.07 18.07
N ILE A 89 -7.96 -6.17 17.79
CA ILE A 89 -8.60 -7.46 17.47
C ILE A 89 -8.16 -7.86 16.06
N VAL A 90 -7.09 -8.64 16.00
CA VAL A 90 -6.50 -9.15 14.77
C VAL A 90 -7.44 -10.16 14.12
N SER A 91 -8.13 -9.75 13.05
CA SER A 91 -8.55 -10.71 12.01
C SER A 91 -7.30 -11.13 11.22
N GLU A 92 -7.15 -12.43 11.03
CA GLU A 92 -5.92 -13.21 10.82
C GLU A 92 -5.15 -12.99 9.49
N ARG A 93 -5.10 -11.76 8.96
CA ARG A 93 -4.28 -11.38 7.79
C ARG A 93 -3.26 -10.31 8.14
N TYR A 94 -2.21 -10.73 8.85
CA TYR A 94 -1.06 -9.88 9.17
C TYR A 94 -0.28 -9.51 7.90
N ILE A 95 -0.38 -8.24 7.49
CA ILE A 95 0.60 -7.62 6.59
C ILE A 95 1.88 -7.47 7.41
N LYS A 96 2.90 -8.30 7.18
CA LYS A 96 4.21 -8.10 7.79
C LYS A 96 4.81 -6.80 7.25
N ALA A 97 4.89 -5.79 8.11
CA ALA A 97 5.66 -4.58 7.81
C ALA A 97 7.11 -4.98 7.50
N PRO A 98 7.69 -4.44 6.41
CA PRO A 98 9.07 -4.73 6.04
C PRO A 98 10.02 -4.23 7.14
N THR A 99 11.20 -4.85 7.23
CA THR A 99 12.14 -4.64 8.34
C THR A 99 12.63 -3.19 8.44
N TRP A 100 12.63 -2.43 7.35
CA TRP A 100 13.02 -1.02 7.31
C TRP A 100 11.95 -0.06 7.85
N ALA A 101 10.68 -0.45 7.85
CA ALA A 101 9.57 0.35 8.37
C ALA A 101 9.38 0.18 9.89
N ARG A 102 10.15 -0.72 10.52
CA ARG A 102 10.17 -0.87 11.97
C ARG A 102 11.04 0.23 12.55
N GLU A 103 10.43 1.23 13.15
CA GLU A 103 11.18 2.19 13.96
C GLU A 103 11.92 1.45 15.08
N THR A 104 13.21 1.70 15.24
CA THR A 104 13.94 1.23 16.41
C THR A 104 13.36 1.93 17.64
N PRO A 105 12.86 1.20 18.66
CA PRO A 105 12.34 1.84 19.85
C PRO A 105 13.42 2.73 20.48
N PRO A 106 13.08 3.94 20.95
CA PRO A 106 14.06 4.84 21.53
C PRO A 106 14.75 4.16 22.73
N PRO A 107 16.07 4.36 22.91
CA PRO A 107 16.77 3.78 24.05
C PRO A 107 16.13 4.32 25.33
N LYS A 108 15.58 3.42 26.15
CA LYS A 108 15.02 3.74 27.46
C LYS A 108 16.14 4.34 28.32
N SER A 109 16.10 5.66 28.50
CA SER A 109 16.99 6.36 29.44
C SER A 109 16.70 5.83 30.84
N LYS A 110 17.70 5.19 31.46
CA LYS A 110 17.60 4.70 32.84
C LYS A 110 17.76 5.90 33.78
N ILE A 111 16.74 6.14 34.61
CA ILE A 111 16.84 6.83 35.90
C ILE A 111 16.95 5.77 36.99
#